data_AF-V9EI30-F1
#
_entry.id   AF-V9EI30-F1
#
_cell.length_a   1.000
_cell.length_b   1.000
_cell.length_c   1.000
_cell.angle_alpha   90.00
_cell.angle_beta   90.00
_cell.angle_gamma   90.00
#
_symmetry.space_group_name_H-M   'P 1'
#
loop_
_entity.id
_entity.type
_entity.pdbx_description
1 polymer ?
#
loop_
_entity_poly.entity_id
_entity_poly.type
_entity_poly.pdbx_seq_one_letter_code
_entity_poly.pdbx_strand_id
1 'polypeptide(L)'
;MAFQFPVASGKKKKVEVFECPTETWKERKPRVSKNKGRDDEPEMTLRQEIRKEFDDTFDSVLEFATSNLKGKEKKIHEAKKIEALGGKAAKNRSVPYKILIGLKTKGAARKQRREELLKESDVVTGKRKSSSKSRDQHKRKKVDYGVQATKGRFKGGVLDVRGL
;
A
#
# COMPACT_ATOMS: atom_id res chain seq x y z
N MET A 1 25.99 5.41 -75.65
CA MET A 1 24.68 5.82 -76.20
C MET A 1 23.77 6.17 -75.04
N ALA A 2 23.33 7.42 -74.92
CA ALA A 2 22.52 7.89 -73.79
C ALA A 2 21.03 7.76 -74.14
N PHE A 3 20.26 7.05 -73.30
CA PHE A 3 18.81 6.95 -73.42
C PHE A 3 18.17 8.16 -72.76
N GLN A 4 17.42 8.94 -73.54
CA GLN A 4 16.70 10.12 -73.08
C GLN A 4 15.20 9.81 -73.08
N PHE A 5 14.55 9.92 -71.92
CA PHE A 5 13.12 9.66 -71.79
C PHE A 5 12.30 10.77 -72.47
N PRO A 6 11.22 10.43 -73.19
CA PRO A 6 10.34 11.43 -73.78
C PRO A 6 9.58 12.18 -72.68
N VAL A 7 9.85 13.48 -72.55
CA VAL A 7 9.08 14.37 -71.68
C VAL A 7 7.70 14.54 -72.32
N ALA A 8 6.66 14.09 -71.62
CA ALA A 8 5.27 14.15 -72.09
C ALA A 8 4.82 15.62 -72.30
N SER A 9 4.88 16.11 -73.53
CA SER A 9 4.35 17.40 -73.95
C SER A 9 2.84 17.30 -74.24
N GLY A 10 2.05 16.96 -73.20
CA GLY A 10 0.59 16.90 -73.28
C GLY A 10 -0.06 18.00 -72.44
N LYS A 11 -1.12 18.63 -72.97
CA LYS A 11 -1.92 19.63 -72.24
C LYS A 11 -2.38 19.06 -70.89
N LYS A 12 -2.13 19.80 -69.80
CA LYS A 12 -2.51 19.41 -68.43
C LYS A 12 -4.03 19.24 -68.37
N LYS A 13 -4.50 18.04 -68.03
CA LYS A 13 -5.92 17.79 -67.75
C LYS A 13 -6.31 18.58 -66.50
N LYS A 14 -7.47 19.26 -66.51
CA LYS A 14 -8.01 19.91 -65.31
C LYS A 14 -8.34 18.81 -64.31
N VAL A 15 -7.65 18.82 -63.16
CA VAL A 15 -7.95 17.95 -62.03
C VAL A 15 -8.83 18.76 -61.09
N GLU A 16 -10.07 18.33 -60.91
CA GLU A 16 -10.94 18.88 -59.87
C GLU A 16 -10.54 18.23 -58.54
N VAL A 17 -10.05 19.06 -57.63
CA VAL A 17 -9.74 18.65 -56.26
C VAL A 17 -11.03 18.78 -55.46
N PHE A 18 -11.65 17.65 -55.12
CA PHE A 18 -12.72 17.62 -54.14
C PHE A 18 -12.10 17.65 -52.75
N GLU A 19 -12.44 18.67 -51.96
CA GLU A 19 -12.09 18.70 -50.54
C GLU A 19 -12.85 17.58 -49.81
N CYS A 20 -12.11 16.70 -49.15
CA CYS A 20 -12.71 15.70 -48.28
C CYS A 20 -13.51 16.42 -47.17
N PRO A 21 -14.81 16.11 -47.00
CA PRO A 21 -15.60 16.72 -45.95
C PRO A 21 -15.00 16.37 -44.60
N THR A 22 -14.59 17.39 -43.84
CA THR A 22 -14.10 17.22 -42.47
C THR A 22 -15.22 16.60 -41.64
N GLU A 23 -14.95 15.43 -41.06
CA GLU A 23 -15.92 14.68 -40.28
C GLU A 23 -16.45 15.54 -39.11
N THR A 24 -17.72 15.96 -39.16
CA THR A 24 -18.36 16.73 -38.09
C THR A 24 -18.94 15.85 -36.99
N TRP A 25 -18.35 14.68 -36.74
CA TRP A 25 -18.73 13.85 -35.60
C TRP A 25 -18.24 14.55 -34.33
N LYS A 26 -19.04 15.50 -33.86
CA LYS A 26 -18.98 15.98 -32.48
C LYS A 26 -19.06 14.72 -31.61
N GLU A 27 -17.97 14.42 -30.92
CA GLU A 27 -17.93 13.42 -29.87
C GLU A 27 -19.15 13.63 -28.95
N ARG A 28 -20.13 12.74 -29.05
CA ARG A 28 -21.25 12.75 -28.13
C ARG A 28 -20.70 12.35 -26.78
N LYS A 29 -20.49 13.34 -25.91
CA LYS A 29 -20.20 13.07 -24.49
C LYS A 29 -21.26 12.10 -23.96
N PRO A 30 -20.87 11.02 -23.27
CA PRO A 30 -21.83 10.07 -22.72
C PRO A 30 -22.81 10.81 -21.83
N ARG A 31 -24.11 10.58 -22.04
CA ARG A 31 -25.16 11.13 -21.17
C ARG A 31 -25.04 10.45 -19.81
N VAL A 32 -24.43 11.13 -18.84
CA VAL A 32 -24.46 10.70 -17.45
C VAL A 32 -25.91 10.81 -16.97
N SER A 33 -26.57 9.68 -16.75
CA SER A 33 -27.88 9.65 -16.11
C SER A 33 -27.71 10.16 -14.68
N LYS A 34 -28.26 11.33 -14.37
CA LYS A 34 -28.38 11.83 -13.00
C LYS A 34 -29.31 10.91 -12.22
N ASN A 35 -28.75 9.91 -11.54
CA ASN A 35 -29.44 9.23 -10.45
C ASN A 35 -29.56 10.24 -9.30
N LYS A 36 -30.78 10.76 -9.10
CA LYS A 36 -31.15 11.57 -7.94
C LYS A 36 -30.99 10.72 -6.68
N GLY A 37 -29.93 10.98 -5.93
CA GLY A 37 -29.62 10.26 -4.69
C GLY A 37 -28.18 10.42 -4.21
N ARG A 38 -27.37 11.28 -4.84
CA ARG A 38 -25.95 11.46 -4.52
C ARG A 38 -25.59 12.95 -4.41
N ASP A 39 -26.42 13.73 -3.74
CA ASP A 39 -26.24 15.19 -3.63
C ASP A 39 -25.37 15.63 -2.43
N ASP A 40 -24.81 14.69 -1.65
CA ASP A 40 -23.91 14.97 -0.50
C ASP A 40 -22.46 14.52 -0.73
N GLU A 41 -22.04 14.28 -1.98
CA GLU A 41 -20.67 13.86 -2.28
C GLU A 41 -19.89 15.06 -2.83
N PRO A 42 -18.71 15.40 -2.27
CA PRO A 42 -17.88 16.45 -2.85
C PRO A 42 -17.52 16.04 -4.28
N GLU A 43 -17.63 16.96 -5.24
CA GLU A 43 -17.20 16.74 -6.62
C GLU A 43 -15.73 16.30 -6.63
N MET A 44 -15.50 15.00 -6.75
CA MET A 44 -14.18 14.40 -6.77
C MET A 44 -13.58 14.67 -8.14
N THR A 45 -12.31 15.09 -8.17
CA THR A 45 -11.58 15.20 -9.44
C THR A 45 -11.50 13.81 -10.09
N LEU A 46 -11.49 13.74 -11.43
CA LEU A 46 -11.33 12.48 -12.19
C LEU A 46 -10.18 11.59 -11.66
N ARG A 47 -9.08 12.21 -11.19
CA ARG A 47 -7.94 11.51 -10.59
C ARG A 47 -8.26 10.86 -9.24
N GLN A 48 -9.12 11.48 -8.43
CA GLN A 48 -9.57 10.92 -7.15
C GLN A 48 -10.58 9.80 -7.36
N GLU A 49 -11.44 9.90 -8.38
CA GLU A 49 -12.36 8.82 -8.76
C GLU A 49 -11.59 7.56 -9.18
N ILE A 50 -10.62 7.70 -10.09
CA ILE A 50 -9.77 6.59 -10.52
C ILE A 50 -9.06 5.94 -9.33
N ARG A 51 -8.50 6.73 -8.40
CA ARG A 51 -7.85 6.20 -7.20
C ARG A 51 -8.81 5.42 -6.32
N LYS A 52 -10.01 5.96 -6.10
CA LYS A 52 -11.05 5.30 -5.31
C LYS A 52 -11.47 3.98 -5.94
N GLU A 53 -11.66 3.94 -7.26
CA GLU A 53 -11.96 2.70 -7.98
C GLU A 53 -10.84 1.66 -7.83
N PHE A 54 -9.57 2.07 -7.89
CA PHE A 54 -8.45 1.16 -7.63
C PHE A 54 -8.42 0.65 -6.18
N ASP A 55 -8.64 1.52 -5.20
CA ASP A 55 -8.66 1.12 -3.79
C ASP A 55 -9.84 0.18 -3.50
N ASP A 56 -11.04 0.50 -4.00
CA ASP A 56 -12.26 -0.30 -3.84
C ASP A 56 -12.11 -1.68 -4.51
N THR A 57 -11.51 -1.74 -5.71
CA THR A 57 -11.25 -3.01 -6.39
C THR A 57 -10.20 -3.84 -5.66
N PHE A 58 -9.13 -3.22 -5.15
CA PHE A 58 -8.12 -3.91 -4.38
C PHE A 58 -8.69 -4.50 -3.08
N ASP A 59 -9.49 -3.72 -2.36
CA ASP A 59 -10.20 -4.17 -1.17
C ASP A 59 -11.17 -5.31 -1.49
N SER A 60 -11.87 -5.25 -2.63
CA SER A 60 -12.75 -6.34 -3.06
C SER A 60 -12.00 -7.67 -3.26
N VAL A 61 -10.78 -7.62 -3.81
CA VAL A 61 -9.92 -8.80 -4.01
C VAL A 61 -9.43 -9.35 -2.68
N LEU A 62 -9.08 -8.48 -1.72
CA LEU A 62 -8.70 -8.89 -0.38
C LEU A 62 -9.88 -9.54 0.37
N GLU A 63 -11.08 -8.98 0.23
CA GLU A 63 -12.29 -9.48 0.87
C GLU A 63 -12.87 -10.72 0.18
N PHE A 64 -12.54 -10.98 -1.09
CA PHE A 64 -13.05 -12.12 -1.86
C PHE A 64 -12.80 -13.46 -1.15
N ALA A 65 -11.60 -13.66 -0.61
CA ALA A 65 -11.27 -14.87 0.15
C ALA A 65 -12.08 -15.00 1.45
N THR A 66 -12.56 -13.88 1.98
CA THR A 66 -13.28 -13.81 3.25
C THR A 66 -14.80 -13.97 3.08
N SER A 67 -15.32 -13.73 1.88
CA SER A 67 -16.75 -13.83 1.54
C SER A 67 -17.32 -15.24 1.79
N ASN A 68 -16.50 -16.28 1.58
CA ASN A 68 -16.88 -17.68 1.74
C ASN A 68 -16.72 -18.20 3.17
N LEU A 69 -16.23 -17.40 4.11
CA LEU A 69 -16.07 -17.81 5.51
C LEU A 69 -17.44 -17.98 6.17
N LYS A 70 -17.60 -19.08 6.92
CA LYS A 70 -18.85 -19.40 7.63
C LYS A 70 -18.60 -19.58 9.14
N GLY A 71 -19.64 -19.36 9.94
CA GLY A 71 -19.64 -19.68 11.37
C GLY A 71 -18.56 -18.95 12.19
N LYS A 72 -17.64 -19.70 12.79
CA LYS A 72 -16.62 -19.18 13.71
C LYS A 72 -15.57 -18.31 13.00
N GLU A 73 -15.19 -18.67 11.77
CA GLU A 73 -14.15 -17.96 11.02
C GLU A 73 -14.62 -16.56 10.61
N LYS A 74 -15.88 -16.46 10.16
CA LYS A 74 -16.53 -15.18 9.85
C LYS A 74 -16.53 -14.24 11.05
N LYS A 75 -16.91 -14.73 12.24
CA LYS A 75 -16.89 -13.94 13.48
C LYS A 75 -15.50 -13.43 13.84
N ILE A 76 -14.46 -14.26 13.66
CA ILE A 76 -13.07 -13.86 13.91
C ILE A 76 -12.61 -12.80 12.91
N HIS A 77 -13.01 -12.95 11.64
CA HIS A 77 -12.69 -11.97 10.60
C HIS A 77 -13.35 -10.62 10.86
N GLU A 78 -14.64 -10.62 11.18
CA GLU A 78 -15.41 -9.41 11.53
C GLU A 78 -14.84 -8.72 12.77
N ALA A 79 -14.48 -9.47 13.81
CA ALA A 79 -13.82 -8.91 15.00
C ALA A 79 -12.49 -8.21 14.65
N LYS A 80 -11.69 -8.80 13.76
CA LYS A 80 -10.45 -8.17 13.28
C LYS A 80 -10.72 -6.91 12.44
N LYS A 81 -11.79 -6.90 11.64
CA LYS A 81 -12.21 -5.71 10.87
C LYS A 81 -12.61 -4.59 11.83
N ILE A 82 -13.35 -4.91 12.90
CA ILE A 82 -13.70 -3.95 13.96
C ILE A 82 -12.43 -3.40 14.64
N GLU A 83 -11.47 -4.26 14.99
CA GLU A 83 -10.18 -3.83 15.57
C GLU A 83 -9.39 -2.91 14.61
N ALA A 84 -9.37 -3.21 13.30
CA ALA A 84 -8.69 -2.41 12.30
C ALA A 84 -9.30 -1.02 12.11
N LEU A 85 -10.63 -0.90 12.25
CA LEU A 85 -11.36 0.38 12.21
C LEU A 85 -11.20 1.21 13.49
N GLY A 86 -10.41 0.74 14.47
CA GLY A 86 -10.18 1.44 15.75
C GLY A 86 -11.03 0.93 16.91
N GLY A 87 -11.78 -0.16 16.72
CA GLY A 87 -12.49 -0.84 17.78
C GLY A 87 -11.54 -1.47 18.81
N LYS A 88 -12.02 -1.62 20.04
CA LYS A 88 -11.25 -2.26 21.11
C LYS A 88 -11.18 -3.78 20.90
N ALA A 89 -9.97 -4.32 20.96
CA ALA A 89 -9.76 -5.76 20.87
C ALA A 89 -10.43 -6.54 22.00
N ALA A 90 -10.92 -7.75 21.68
CA ALA A 90 -11.54 -8.62 22.67
C ALA A 90 -10.54 -9.00 23.77
N LYS A 91 -10.98 -8.95 25.04
CA LYS A 91 -10.12 -9.29 26.17
C LYS A 91 -9.81 -10.79 26.16
N ASN A 92 -8.54 -11.13 26.17
CA ASN A 92 -8.10 -12.53 26.31
C ASN A 92 -8.55 -13.10 27.67
N ARG A 93 -8.94 -14.39 27.67
CA ARG A 93 -9.23 -15.12 28.91
C ARG A 93 -8.01 -15.12 29.83
N SER A 94 -8.24 -15.03 31.14
CA SER A 94 -7.18 -15.20 32.13
C SER A 94 -6.63 -16.63 32.08
N VAL A 95 -5.32 -16.76 31.90
CA VAL A 95 -4.61 -18.04 31.83
C VAL A 95 -3.49 -18.02 32.88
N PRO A 96 -3.29 -19.10 33.65
CA PRO A 96 -2.18 -19.19 34.59
C PRO A 96 -0.82 -18.92 33.94
N TYR A 97 0.06 -18.27 34.68
CA TYR A 97 1.31 -17.74 34.14
C TYR A 97 2.21 -18.79 33.47
N LYS A 98 2.40 -19.95 34.11
CA LYS A 98 3.20 -21.06 33.55
C LYS A 98 2.66 -21.56 32.20
N ILE A 99 1.33 -21.69 32.09
CA ILE A 99 0.66 -22.11 30.85
C ILE A 99 0.84 -21.05 29.76
N LEU A 100 0.68 -19.77 30.13
CA LEU A 100 0.88 -18.65 29.22
C LEU A 100 2.31 -18.58 28.66
N ILE A 101 3.33 -18.85 29.47
CA ILE A 101 4.72 -18.96 29.00
C ILE A 101 4.86 -20.11 28.00
N GLY A 102 4.33 -21.29 28.32
CA GLY A 102 4.38 -22.46 27.44
C GLY A 102 3.72 -22.20 26.07
N LEU A 103 2.57 -21.53 26.06
CA LEU A 103 1.86 -21.17 24.82
C LEU A 103 2.67 -20.16 23.99
N LYS A 104 3.24 -19.13 24.64
CA LYS A 104 4.04 -18.09 23.94
C LYS A 104 5.32 -18.66 23.33
N THR A 105 6.05 -19.48 24.07
CA THR A 105 7.31 -20.10 23.61
C THR A 105 7.07 -21.05 22.45
N LYS A 106 6.10 -21.97 22.56
CA LYS A 106 5.72 -22.87 21.45
C LYS A 106 5.20 -22.09 20.24
N GLY A 107 4.40 -21.05 20.46
CA GLY A 107 3.92 -20.18 19.39
C GLY A 107 5.05 -19.45 18.65
N ALA A 108 6.07 -18.98 19.38
CA ALA A 108 7.25 -18.36 18.79
C ALA A 108 8.06 -19.36 17.96
N ALA A 109 8.33 -20.56 18.49
CA ALA A 109 9.05 -21.60 17.78
C ALA A 109 8.34 -22.03 16.48
N ARG A 110 7.01 -22.20 16.51
CA ARG A 110 6.21 -22.50 15.30
C ARG A 110 6.28 -21.38 14.27
N LYS A 111 6.28 -20.12 14.72
CA LYS A 111 6.39 -18.96 13.82
C LYS A 111 7.76 -18.91 13.16
N GLN A 112 8.84 -19.14 13.92
CA GLN A 112 10.21 -19.20 13.40
C GLN A 112 10.35 -20.32 12.36
N ARG A 113 9.92 -21.54 12.68
CA ARG A 113 9.94 -22.66 11.73
C ARG A 113 9.17 -22.34 10.43
N ARG A 114 8.02 -21.67 10.52
CA ARG A 114 7.27 -21.25 9.33
C ARG A 114 8.02 -20.19 8.52
N GLU A 115 8.72 -19.26 9.18
CA GLU A 115 9.53 -18.24 8.51
C GLU A 115 10.75 -18.86 7.83
N GLU A 116 11.39 -19.85 8.45
CA GLU A 116 12.48 -20.64 7.87
C GLU A 116 12.03 -21.40 6.63
N LEU A 117 10.92 -22.14 6.71
CA LEU A 117 10.36 -22.86 5.55
C LEU A 117 9.98 -21.90 4.41
N LEU A 118 9.41 -20.73 4.73
CA LEU A 118 9.10 -19.73 3.70
C LEU A 118 10.37 -19.19 3.04
N LYS A 119 11.44 -19.01 3.82
CA LYS A 119 12.74 -18.58 3.32
C LYS A 119 13.39 -19.68 2.47
N GLU A 120 13.29 -20.95 2.86
CA GLU A 120 13.79 -22.09 2.09
C GLU A 120 13.05 -22.28 0.77
N SER A 121 11.74 -21.98 0.75
CA SER A 121 10.92 -22.03 -0.46
C SER A 121 11.16 -20.87 -1.45
N ASP A 122 12.05 -19.93 -1.12
CA ASP A 122 12.33 -18.71 -1.89
C ASP A 122 11.07 -17.88 -2.27
N VAL A 123 9.99 -18.01 -1.50
CA VAL A 123 8.75 -17.27 -1.73
C VAL A 123 8.92 -15.84 -1.22
N VAL A 124 8.92 -14.87 -2.14
CA VAL A 124 8.97 -13.44 -1.81
C VAL A 124 7.64 -13.02 -1.17
N THR A 125 7.63 -12.94 0.16
CA THR A 125 6.51 -12.37 0.90
C THR A 125 6.74 -10.89 1.16
N GLY A 126 5.68 -10.08 1.13
CA GLY A 126 5.76 -8.66 1.42
C GLY A 126 6.44 -8.39 2.77
N LYS A 127 7.31 -7.38 2.82
CA LYS A 127 8.10 -7.01 4.01
C LYS A 127 7.17 -6.67 5.18
N ARG A 128 6.95 -7.63 6.07
CA ARG A 128 6.19 -7.37 7.31
C ARG A 128 7.01 -6.42 8.16
N LYS A 129 6.43 -5.29 8.57
CA LYS A 129 7.03 -4.44 9.62
C LYS A 129 7.38 -5.37 10.78
N SER A 130 8.63 -5.36 11.23
CA SER A 130 9.03 -6.14 12.39
C SER A 130 8.07 -5.75 13.51
N SER A 131 7.15 -6.64 13.87
CA SER A 131 6.23 -6.38 14.97
C SER A 131 7.12 -5.96 16.12
N SER A 132 6.93 -4.75 16.64
CA SER A 132 7.62 -4.20 17.80
C SER A 132 7.22 -5.01 19.04
N LYS A 133 7.52 -6.31 19.02
CA LYS A 133 7.46 -7.21 20.15
C LYS A 133 8.63 -6.81 21.02
N SER A 134 8.35 -5.92 21.97
CA SER A 134 9.11 -5.66 23.20
C SER A 134 10.61 -5.32 23.10
N ARG A 135 11.24 -5.31 21.92
CA ARG A 135 12.34 -4.41 21.59
C ARG A 135 11.67 -3.02 21.52
N ASP A 136 11.39 -2.31 22.60
CA ASP A 136 12.44 -1.74 23.41
C ASP A 136 11.89 -1.00 24.63
N GLN A 137 11.09 -1.63 25.49
CA GLN A 137 10.85 -0.97 26.79
C GLN A 137 12.17 -0.82 27.57
N HIS A 138 13.17 -1.67 27.30
CA HIS A 138 14.49 -1.56 27.91
C HIS A 138 15.46 -0.57 27.24
N LYS A 139 15.49 -0.38 25.91
CA LYS A 139 16.23 0.77 25.32
C LYS A 139 15.46 2.08 25.32
N ARG A 140 14.15 2.07 25.61
CA ARG A 140 13.38 3.29 25.93
C ARG A 140 13.56 3.73 27.37
N LYS A 141 14.08 2.89 28.27
CA LYS A 141 14.60 3.39 29.54
C LYS A 141 15.71 4.36 29.19
N LYS A 142 15.60 5.60 29.67
CA LYS A 142 16.74 6.53 29.66
C LYS A 142 17.91 5.74 30.23
N VAL A 143 18.99 5.63 29.45
CA VAL A 143 20.23 5.03 29.93
C VAL A 143 20.60 5.78 31.20
N ASP A 144 20.83 5.06 32.29
CA ASP A 144 21.36 5.68 33.49
C ASP A 144 22.78 6.15 33.17
N TYR A 145 22.95 7.47 33.03
CA TYR A 145 24.24 8.08 32.73
C TYR A 145 25.13 8.18 33.97
N GLY A 146 24.69 7.63 35.12
CA GLY A 146 25.38 7.74 36.40
C GLY A 146 25.40 9.18 36.91
N VAL A 147 26.13 9.40 38.01
CA VAL A 147 26.35 10.74 38.56
C VAL A 147 27.37 11.47 37.69
N GLN A 148 26.94 12.53 36.99
CA GLN A 148 27.84 13.38 36.21
C GLN A 148 28.61 14.33 37.14
N ALA A 149 29.81 13.92 37.56
CA ALA A 149 30.64 14.67 38.50
C ALA A 149 31.31 15.92 37.88
N THR A 150 31.45 15.98 36.56
CA THR A 150 32.24 17.01 35.86
C THR A 150 31.37 17.92 35.00
N LYS A 151 31.65 19.23 35.03
CA LYS A 151 31.07 20.23 34.12
C LYS A 151 31.84 20.21 32.80
N GLY A 152 31.57 19.25 31.92
CA GLY A 152 32.22 19.17 30.61
C GLY A 152 31.82 17.94 29.80
N ARG A 153 32.20 17.89 28.52
CA ARG A 153 31.98 16.71 27.68
C ARG A 153 33.18 15.78 27.80
N PHE A 154 33.06 14.73 28.61
CA PHE A 154 34.07 13.68 28.70
C PHE A 154 33.85 12.64 27.60
N LYS A 155 34.77 12.52 26.66
CA LYS A 155 34.71 11.51 25.58
C LYS A 155 36.11 10.95 25.32
N GLY A 156 36.25 9.63 25.40
CA GLY A 156 37.49 8.94 25.06
C GLY A 156 38.70 9.29 25.96
N GLY A 157 38.47 9.57 27.25
CA GLY A 157 39.55 9.89 28.19
C GLY A 157 39.90 11.38 28.29
N VAL A 158 39.32 12.23 27.44
CA VAL A 158 39.58 13.69 27.43
C VAL A 158 38.34 14.43 27.90
N LEU A 159 38.53 15.39 28.81
CA LEU A 159 37.48 16.29 29.29
C LEU A 159 37.52 17.59 28.49
N ASP A 160 36.55 17.78 27.59
CA ASP A 160 36.38 19.04 26.87
C ASP A 160 35.57 20.02 27.74
N VAL A 161 36.26 21.01 28.28
CA VAL A 161 35.68 22.13 29.04
C VAL A 161 35.66 23.32 28.10
N ARG A 162 34.56 23.50 27.36
CA ARG A 162 34.36 24.77 26.64
C ARG A 162 34.32 25.87 27.70
N GLY A 163 35.24 26.83 27.57
CA GLY A 163 35.35 27.98 28.45
C GLY A 163 34.01 28.70 28.60
N LEU A 164 33.82 29.28 29.79
CA LEU A 164 32.68 30.09 30.23
C LEU A 164 32.02 30.92 29.13
#